data_AF-A0A925TFN5-F1
#
_entry.id   AF-A0A925TFN5-F1
#
_cell.length_a   1.000
_cell.length_b   1.000
_cell.length_c   1.000
_cell.angle_alpha   90.00
_cell.angle_beta   90.00
_cell.angle_gamma   90.00
#
_symmetry.space_group_name_H-M   'P 1'
#
loop_
_entity.id
_entity.type
_entity.pdbx_description
1 polymer ?
#
loop_
_entity_poly.entity_id
_entity_poly.type
_entity_poly.pdbx_seq_one_letter_code
_entity_poly.pdbx_strand_id
1 'polypeptide(L)'
;MKKSFVKIAITTTILATLMLGAQAHTSIWPRQSIAGVSERYTVRVPTEGKVMTTGAEMEAPEGVVITSIAAPMGWTYEVRRKDDRIVGISWKMNIKSGEFAEFAFTARNPRDKDQIVWTLRQRFADGTVEDFTKGPNGIRSTAVVKLAPRPN
;
A
#
# COMPACT_ATOMS: atom_id res chain seq x y z
N MET A 1 7.48 66.14 36.19
CA MET A 1 8.22 64.85 36.22
C MET A 1 7.35 63.80 35.54
N LYS A 2 7.87 63.18 34.47
CA LYS A 2 7.12 62.41 33.47
C LYS A 2 6.77 60.99 33.97
N LYS A 3 5.50 60.59 33.83
CA LYS A 3 5.03 59.21 34.08
C LYS A 3 5.36 58.34 32.87
N SER A 4 6.10 57.26 33.07
CA SER A 4 6.45 56.29 32.03
C SER A 4 5.36 55.22 31.94
N PHE A 5 4.79 55.02 30.75
CA PHE A 5 3.90 53.91 30.46
C PHE A 5 4.69 52.79 29.78
N VAL A 6 4.83 51.66 30.45
CA VAL A 6 5.39 50.43 29.86
C VAL A 6 4.30 49.81 28.97
N LYS A 7 4.55 49.74 27.66
CA LYS A 7 3.70 48.99 26.73
C LYS A 7 4.22 47.56 26.65
N ILE A 8 3.47 46.62 27.20
CA ILE A 8 3.71 45.18 27.00
C ILE A 8 3.09 44.80 25.65
N ALA A 9 3.94 44.44 24.68
CA ALA A 9 3.50 43.87 23.42
C ALA A 9 3.37 42.35 23.60
N ILE A 10 2.15 41.84 23.49
CA ILE A 10 1.87 40.39 23.46
C ILE A 10 1.93 39.97 22.00
N THR A 11 2.99 39.28 21.61
CA THR A 11 3.11 38.67 20.27
C THR A 11 2.43 37.31 20.29
N THR A 12 1.21 37.22 19.75
CA THR A 12 0.51 35.96 19.54
C THR A 12 1.04 35.27 18.29
N THR A 13 1.97 34.32 18.45
CA THR A 13 2.40 33.44 17.36
C THR A 13 1.31 32.41 17.09
N ILE A 14 0.54 32.60 16.01
CA ILE A 14 -0.38 31.58 15.50
C ILE A 14 0.48 30.48 14.88
N LEU A 15 0.63 29.37 15.59
CA LEU A 15 1.25 28.16 15.07
C LEU A 15 0.27 27.51 14.10
N ALA A 16 0.40 27.81 12.81
CA ALA A 16 -0.34 27.12 11.76
C ALA A 16 0.12 25.65 11.71
N THR A 17 -0.61 24.78 12.39
CA THR A 17 -0.44 23.33 12.27
C THR A 17 -0.86 22.95 10.85
N LEU A 18 0.11 22.77 9.96
CA LEU A 18 -0.11 22.04 8.72
C LEU A 18 -0.58 20.64 9.10
N MET A 19 -1.88 20.39 8.99
CA MET A 19 -2.40 19.03 8.90
C MET A 19 -1.90 18.42 7.59
N LEU A 20 -0.66 17.93 7.60
CA LEU A 20 -0.21 16.94 6.65
C LEU A 20 -1.09 15.71 6.90
N GLY A 21 -2.17 15.58 6.14
CA GLY A 21 -2.96 14.35 6.14
C GLY A 21 -2.00 13.19 5.93
N ALA A 22 -1.99 12.23 6.84
CA ALA A 22 -1.16 11.04 6.69
C ALA A 22 -1.60 10.33 5.40
N GLN A 23 -0.81 10.48 4.33
CA GLN A 23 -1.04 9.81 3.06
C GLN A 23 -0.82 8.32 3.31
N ALA A 24 -1.90 7.56 3.33
CA ALA A 24 -1.90 6.12 3.47
C ALA A 24 -1.80 5.46 2.08
N HIS A 25 -0.66 5.48 1.41
CA HIS A 25 -0.57 4.85 0.08
C HIS A 25 -0.93 3.34 0.11
N THR A 26 -1.42 2.81 -1.01
CA THR A 26 -1.60 1.36 -1.16
C THR A 26 -0.28 0.65 -0.85
N SER A 27 -0.35 -0.38 -0.01
CA SER A 27 0.84 -1.01 0.59
C SER A 27 0.71 -2.51 0.71
N ILE A 28 1.85 -3.19 0.73
CA ILE A 28 1.94 -4.63 1.02
C ILE A 28 2.68 -4.89 2.34
N TRP A 29 2.16 -5.85 3.10
CA TRP A 29 2.67 -6.31 4.39
C TRP A 29 2.84 -7.84 4.39
N PRO A 30 3.82 -8.40 5.13
CA PRO A 30 4.78 -7.70 5.97
C PRO A 30 5.85 -6.96 5.15
N ARG A 31 6.54 -6.00 5.76
CA ARG A 31 7.61 -5.20 5.10
C ARG A 31 8.96 -5.92 5.06
N GLN A 32 9.07 -6.99 5.84
CA GLN A 32 10.21 -7.89 5.91
C GLN A 32 9.70 -9.32 6.02
N SER A 33 10.35 -10.26 5.34
CA SER A 33 10.09 -11.69 5.42
C SER A 33 11.40 -12.45 5.23
N ILE A 34 11.35 -13.76 5.03
CA ILE A 34 12.52 -14.63 4.88
C ILE A 34 12.55 -15.22 3.46
N ALA A 35 13.74 -15.36 2.88
CA ALA A 35 13.92 -16.01 1.59
C ALA A 35 13.42 -17.47 1.62
N GLY A 36 12.67 -17.89 0.60
CA GLY A 36 12.20 -19.27 0.46
C GLY A 36 11.09 -19.72 1.41
N VAL A 37 10.60 -18.89 2.34
CA VAL A 37 9.44 -19.26 3.19
C VAL A 37 8.12 -18.96 2.48
N SER A 38 7.06 -19.65 2.88
CA SER A 38 5.70 -19.25 2.57
C SER A 38 5.26 -18.21 3.58
N GLU A 39 4.80 -17.07 3.10
CA GLU A 39 4.42 -15.90 3.89
C GLU A 39 2.98 -15.50 3.55
N ARG A 40 2.24 -15.02 4.56
CA ARG A 40 0.95 -14.38 4.32
C ARG A 40 1.21 -12.91 4.01
N TYR A 41 0.79 -12.51 2.81
CA TYR A 41 0.82 -11.12 2.38
C TYR A 41 -0.56 -10.47 2.48
N THR A 42 -0.58 -9.19 2.82
CA THR A 42 -1.78 -8.35 2.85
C THR A 42 -1.54 -7.08 2.05
N VAL A 43 -2.36 -6.85 1.03
CA VAL A 43 -2.44 -5.57 0.30
C VAL A 43 -3.50 -4.71 0.98
N ARG A 44 -3.08 -3.59 1.56
CA ARG A 44 -3.98 -2.61 2.18
C ARG A 44 -4.22 -1.44 1.24
N VAL A 45 -5.49 -1.13 0.98
CA VAL A 45 -5.94 -0.16 -0.01
C VAL A 45 -6.90 0.83 0.65
N PRO A 46 -6.44 2.00 1.06
CA PRO A 46 -7.29 3.04 1.59
C PRO A 46 -7.74 4.03 0.52
N THR A 47 -8.88 4.67 0.74
CA THR A 47 -9.40 5.75 -0.12
C THR A 47 -9.22 7.08 0.60
N GLU A 48 -8.11 7.76 0.30
CA GLU A 48 -7.77 9.04 0.95
C GLU A 48 -8.51 10.23 0.33
N GLY A 49 -8.75 10.17 -0.97
CA GLY A 49 -9.44 11.20 -1.72
C GLY A 49 -10.96 11.07 -1.64
N LYS A 50 -11.64 12.05 -2.24
CA LYS A 50 -13.11 12.05 -2.35
C LYS A 50 -13.64 11.04 -3.37
N VAL A 51 -12.79 10.60 -4.31
CA VAL A 51 -13.17 9.62 -5.33
C VAL A 51 -13.07 8.23 -4.73
N MET A 52 -14.18 7.50 -4.79
CA MET A 52 -14.29 6.13 -4.29
C MET A 52 -13.31 5.19 -5.01
N THR A 53 -12.64 4.32 -4.26
CA THR A 53 -11.86 3.22 -4.85
C THR A 53 -12.81 2.10 -5.25
N THR A 54 -12.62 1.55 -6.44
CA THR A 54 -13.43 0.44 -6.99
C THR A 54 -12.67 -0.88 -7.01
N GLY A 55 -11.38 -0.86 -6.70
CA GLY A 55 -10.59 -2.06 -6.49
C GLY A 55 -9.08 -1.81 -6.54
N ALA A 56 -8.35 -2.92 -6.53
CA ALA A 56 -6.90 -2.92 -6.64
C ALA A 56 -6.41 -4.04 -7.57
N GLU A 57 -5.18 -3.92 -8.03
CA GLU A 57 -4.45 -4.94 -8.76
C GLU A 57 -3.08 -5.14 -8.12
N MET A 58 -2.66 -6.40 -8.07
CA MET A 58 -1.31 -6.79 -7.71
C MET A 58 -0.72 -7.73 -8.76
N GLU A 59 0.55 -7.53 -9.12
CA GLU A 59 1.33 -8.49 -9.91
C GLU A 59 2.46 -9.07 -9.06
N ALA A 60 2.59 -10.39 -9.09
CA ALA A 60 3.64 -11.10 -8.38
C ALA A 60 5.00 -10.87 -9.06
N PRO A 61 6.06 -10.53 -8.32
CA PRO A 61 7.39 -10.43 -8.89
C PRO A 61 7.91 -11.80 -9.31
N GLU A 62 8.97 -11.79 -10.13
CA GLU A 62 9.65 -13.01 -10.53
C GLU A 62 10.12 -13.84 -9.33
N GLY A 63 10.05 -15.16 -9.45
CA GLY A 63 10.44 -16.10 -8.39
C GLY A 63 9.42 -16.28 -7.26
N VAL A 64 8.44 -15.38 -7.11
CA VAL A 64 7.33 -15.56 -6.17
C VAL A 64 6.29 -16.54 -6.71
N VAL A 65 5.74 -17.37 -5.82
CA VAL A 65 4.69 -18.34 -6.14
C VAL A 65 3.51 -18.14 -5.20
N ILE A 66 2.38 -17.64 -5.70
CA ILE A 66 1.14 -17.52 -4.94
C ILE A 66 0.54 -18.92 -4.77
N THR A 67 0.22 -19.28 -3.52
CA THR A 67 -0.29 -20.62 -3.16
C THR A 67 -1.76 -20.62 -2.78
N SER A 68 -2.27 -19.52 -2.23
CA SER A 68 -3.68 -19.38 -1.88
C SER A 68 -4.08 -17.91 -1.81
N ILE A 69 -5.36 -17.64 -2.01
CA ILE A 69 -5.98 -16.32 -1.87
C ILE A 69 -6.98 -16.45 -0.72
N ALA A 70 -7.06 -15.44 0.15
CA ALA A 70 -8.05 -15.43 1.22
C ALA A 70 -9.46 -15.53 0.64
N ALA A 71 -10.37 -16.21 1.35
CA ALA A 71 -11.77 -16.26 0.94
C ALA A 71 -12.36 -14.84 0.90
N PRO A 72 -13.13 -14.49 -0.14
CA PRO A 72 -13.68 -13.14 -0.25
C PRO A 72 -14.65 -12.78 0.87
N MET A 73 -14.53 -11.56 1.39
CA MET A 73 -15.44 -11.00 2.39
C MET A 73 -15.92 -9.63 1.91
N GLY A 74 -17.05 -9.60 1.19
CA GLY A 74 -17.60 -8.37 0.62
C GLY A 74 -16.85 -7.82 -0.60
N TRP A 75 -15.94 -8.61 -1.17
CA TRP A 75 -15.21 -8.30 -2.40
C TRP A 75 -15.27 -9.47 -3.39
N THR A 76 -14.89 -9.22 -4.64
CA THR A 76 -14.68 -10.26 -5.66
C THR A 76 -13.26 -10.16 -6.22
N TYR A 77 -12.79 -11.21 -6.89
CA TYR A 77 -11.46 -11.18 -7.49
C TYR A 77 -11.39 -11.97 -8.79
N GLU A 78 -10.44 -11.57 -9.62
CA GLU A 78 -10.00 -12.29 -10.82
C GLU A 78 -8.50 -12.55 -10.72
N VAL A 79 -8.04 -13.67 -11.28
CA VAL A 79 -6.62 -14.03 -11.30
C VAL A 79 -6.11 -14.09 -12.72
N ARG A 80 -4.94 -13.48 -12.95
CA ARG A 80 -4.17 -13.67 -14.17
C ARG A 80 -3.24 -14.84 -13.97
N ARG A 81 -3.24 -15.78 -14.91
CA ARG A 81 -2.35 -16.95 -14.90
C ARG A 81 -1.37 -16.91 -16.08
N LYS A 82 -0.18 -17.47 -15.85
CA LYS A 82 0.75 -17.90 -16.89
C LYS A 82 0.98 -19.39 -16.63
N ASP A 83 0.51 -20.22 -17.56
CA ASP A 83 0.35 -21.65 -17.35
C ASP A 83 -0.53 -21.89 -16.10
N ASP A 84 -0.11 -22.75 -15.18
CA ASP A 84 -0.84 -23.01 -13.94
C ASP A 84 -0.53 -22.00 -12.81
N ARG A 85 0.40 -21.07 -13.02
CA ARG A 85 0.85 -20.13 -11.98
C ARG A 85 0.04 -18.83 -11.99
N ILE A 86 -0.48 -18.44 -10.82
CA ILE A 86 -1.05 -17.10 -10.62
C ILE A 86 0.08 -16.07 -10.66
N VAL A 87 -0.02 -15.11 -11.59
CA VAL A 87 0.94 -14.02 -11.79
C VAL A 87 0.37 -12.65 -11.42
N GLY A 88 -0.93 -12.55 -11.21
CA GLY A 88 -1.57 -11.34 -10.70
C GLY A 88 -2.97 -11.58 -10.17
N ILE A 89 -3.42 -10.69 -9.29
CA ILE A 89 -4.75 -10.71 -8.69
C ILE A 89 -5.36 -9.33 -8.86
N SER A 90 -6.62 -9.27 -9.31
CA SER A 90 -7.42 -8.05 -9.37
C SER A 90 -8.61 -8.19 -8.44
N TRP A 91 -8.67 -7.35 -7.41
CA TRP A 91 -9.79 -7.29 -6.48
C TRP A 91 -10.77 -6.19 -6.88
N LYS A 92 -12.07 -6.44 -6.72
CA LYS A 92 -13.15 -5.47 -6.93
C LYS A 92 -13.92 -5.29 -5.62
N MET A 93 -13.96 -4.06 -5.13
CA MET A 93 -14.68 -3.64 -3.92
C MET A 93 -14.86 -2.12 -3.96
N ASN A 94 -16.03 -1.63 -3.59
CA ASN A 94 -16.27 -0.21 -3.39
C ASN A 94 -15.78 0.19 -1.99
N ILE A 95 -14.82 1.08 -1.91
CA ILE A 95 -14.22 1.58 -0.67
C ILE A 95 -14.44 3.10 -0.66
N LYS A 96 -15.23 3.61 0.29
CA LYS A 96 -15.57 5.02 0.34
C LYS A 96 -14.40 5.85 0.87
N SER A 97 -14.45 7.16 0.64
CA SER A 97 -13.53 8.12 1.24
C SER A 97 -13.44 7.91 2.76
N GLY A 98 -12.22 7.78 3.27
CA GLY A 98 -11.94 7.52 4.69
C GLY A 98 -11.97 6.05 5.11
N GLU A 99 -12.35 5.13 4.22
CA GLU A 99 -12.32 3.68 4.45
C GLU A 99 -11.07 3.04 3.85
N PHE A 100 -10.77 1.81 4.27
CA PHE A 100 -9.76 0.95 3.66
C PHE A 100 -10.24 -0.49 3.57
N ALA A 101 -9.68 -1.23 2.61
CA ALA A 101 -9.84 -2.66 2.51
C ALA A 101 -8.49 -3.37 2.59
N GLU A 102 -8.51 -4.63 2.99
CA GLU A 102 -7.35 -5.51 3.03
C GLU A 102 -7.62 -6.77 2.23
N PHE A 103 -6.68 -7.09 1.35
CA PHE A 103 -6.73 -8.27 0.50
C PHE A 103 -5.54 -9.16 0.81
N ALA A 104 -5.80 -10.34 1.34
CA ALA A 104 -4.75 -11.24 1.77
C ALA A 104 -4.59 -12.46 0.86
N PHE A 105 -3.37 -12.96 0.79
CA PHE A 105 -3.01 -14.17 0.05
C PHE A 105 -1.73 -14.76 0.66
N THR A 106 -1.44 -16.02 0.37
CA THR A 106 -0.18 -16.66 0.77
C THR A 106 0.69 -16.84 -0.47
N ALA A 107 1.97 -16.54 -0.34
CA ALA A 107 2.95 -16.77 -1.39
C ALA A 107 4.28 -17.29 -0.84
N ARG A 108 4.96 -18.12 -1.62
CA ARG A 108 6.32 -18.56 -1.36
C ARG A 108 7.32 -17.57 -1.96
N ASN A 109 8.24 -17.10 -1.12
CA ASN A 109 9.29 -16.18 -1.52
C ASN A 109 10.37 -16.88 -2.36
N PRO A 110 11.06 -16.16 -3.26
CA PRO A 110 12.28 -16.65 -3.90
C PRO A 110 13.36 -16.94 -2.85
N ARG A 111 14.28 -17.84 -3.18
CA ARG A 111 15.38 -18.26 -2.28
C ARG A 111 16.65 -17.41 -2.47
N ASP A 112 16.76 -16.76 -3.62
CA ASP A 112 17.94 -16.14 -4.20
C ASP A 112 17.80 -14.61 -4.35
N LYS A 113 16.86 -14.00 -3.60
CA LYS A 113 16.63 -12.55 -3.58
C LYS A 113 16.70 -12.02 -2.14
N ASP A 114 17.20 -10.80 -2.02
CA ASP A 114 17.27 -10.00 -0.78
C ASP A 114 16.07 -9.05 -0.63
N GLN A 115 15.31 -8.85 -1.69
CA GLN A 115 14.05 -8.13 -1.70
C GLN A 115 13.14 -8.56 -2.85
N ILE A 116 11.85 -8.29 -2.69
CA ILE A 116 10.85 -8.42 -3.76
C ILE A 116 10.07 -7.11 -3.88
N VAL A 117 9.71 -6.77 -5.11
CA VAL A 117 8.95 -5.56 -5.44
C VAL A 117 7.64 -5.97 -6.10
N TRP A 118 6.54 -5.76 -5.40
CA TRP A 118 5.21 -6.06 -5.90
C TRP A 118 4.76 -4.95 -6.83
N THR A 119 4.09 -5.28 -7.94
CA THR A 119 3.35 -4.23 -8.66
C THR A 119 2.04 -4.02 -7.92
N LEU A 120 1.74 -2.80 -7.50
CA LEU A 120 0.50 -2.44 -6.81
C LEU A 120 -0.19 -1.31 -7.55
N ARG A 121 -1.48 -1.47 -7.86
CA ARG A 121 -2.31 -0.43 -8.47
C ARG A 121 -3.65 -0.30 -7.76
N GLN A 122 -4.14 0.92 -7.66
CA GLN A 122 -5.45 1.26 -7.10
C GLN A 122 -6.31 1.87 -8.21
N ARG A 123 -7.57 1.44 -8.30
CA ARG A 123 -8.52 1.91 -9.32
C ARG A 123 -9.63 2.72 -8.67
N PHE A 124 -10.00 3.82 -9.30
CA PHE A 124 -11.00 4.76 -8.78
C PHE A 124 -12.26 4.79 -9.65
N ALA A 125 -13.34 5.30 -9.09
CA ALA A 125 -14.65 5.37 -9.75
C ALA A 125 -14.69 6.33 -10.96
N ASP A 126 -13.79 7.31 -11.02
CA ASP A 126 -13.63 8.21 -12.16
C ASP A 126 -12.80 7.61 -13.31
N GLY A 127 -12.40 6.34 -13.19
CA GLY A 127 -11.61 5.62 -14.17
C GLY A 127 -10.09 5.84 -14.03
N THR A 128 -9.65 6.68 -13.10
CA THR A 128 -8.21 6.86 -12.85
C THR A 128 -7.61 5.65 -12.16
N VAL A 129 -6.31 5.46 -12.38
CA VAL A 129 -5.51 4.40 -11.76
C VAL A 129 -4.24 5.01 -11.18
N GLU A 130 -4.00 4.79 -9.90
CA GLU A 130 -2.72 5.11 -9.28
C GLU A 130 -1.84 3.86 -9.24
N ASP A 131 -0.64 3.96 -9.83
CA ASP A 131 0.36 2.89 -9.85
C ASP A 131 1.50 3.24 -8.88
N PHE A 132 1.71 2.38 -7.89
CA PHE A 132 2.68 2.58 -6.81
C PHE A 132 4.05 1.94 -7.10
N THR A 133 4.24 1.37 -8.30
CA THR A 133 5.45 0.62 -8.64
C THR A 133 6.05 1.05 -9.99
N LYS A 134 5.22 1.18 -11.02
CA LYS A 134 5.59 1.49 -12.42
C LYS A 134 5.07 2.86 -12.87
N GLY A 135 4.42 3.60 -11.97
CA GLY A 135 3.93 4.96 -12.23
C GLY A 135 5.05 6.01 -12.35
N PRO A 136 4.71 7.28 -12.64
CA PRO A 136 5.68 8.37 -12.83
C PRO A 136 6.54 8.66 -11.59
N ASN A 137 6.05 8.24 -10.42
CA ASN A 137 6.74 8.39 -9.15
C ASN A 137 7.71 7.24 -8.83
N GLY A 138 7.88 6.29 -9.76
CA GLY A 138 8.72 5.11 -9.59
C GLY A 138 8.24 4.14 -8.51
N ILE A 139 9.17 3.31 -8.03
CA ILE A 139 8.89 2.29 -7.02
C ILE A 139 8.66 2.97 -5.66
N ARG A 140 7.44 2.90 -5.14
CA ARG A 140 7.15 3.31 -3.76
C ARG A 140 7.71 2.28 -2.80
N SER A 141 8.22 2.76 -1.67
CA SER A 141 8.70 1.86 -0.62
C SER A 141 7.59 0.89 -0.19
N THR A 142 6.33 1.33 -0.13
CA THR A 142 5.14 0.53 0.22
C THR A 142 4.91 -0.72 -0.64
N ALA A 143 5.55 -0.83 -1.80
CA ALA A 143 5.53 -1.99 -2.69
C ALA A 143 6.69 -2.98 -2.47
N VAL A 144 7.68 -2.62 -1.65
CA VAL A 144 8.91 -3.40 -1.42
C VAL A 144 8.82 -4.22 -0.13
N VAL A 145 9.22 -5.49 -0.19
CA VAL A 145 9.41 -6.37 0.96
C VAL A 145 10.85 -6.84 0.98
N LYS A 146 11.57 -6.61 2.09
CA LYS A 146 12.94 -7.11 2.27
C LYS A 146 12.92 -8.59 2.66
N LEU A 147 13.85 -9.37 2.16
CA LEU A 147 14.00 -10.79 2.47
C LEU A 147 15.31 -11.01 3.25
N ALA A 148 15.19 -11.46 4.48
CA ALA A 148 16.32 -11.97 5.24
C ALA A 148 16.73 -13.36 4.70
N PRO A 149 18.02 -13.73 4.78
CA PRO A 149 18.44 -15.09 4.49
C PRO A 149 17.68 -16.12 5.33
N ARG A 150 17.40 -17.29 4.75
CA ARG A 150 16.79 -18.37 5.52
C ARG A 150 17.81 -18.90 6.55
N PRO A 151 17.44 -19.00 7.84
CA PRO A 151 18.29 -19.68 8.82
C PRO A 151 18.52 -21.13 8.39
N ASN A 152 19.75 -21.62 8.59
CA ASN A 152 20.12 -23.02 8.36
C ASN A 152 19.38 -23.97 9.31
#